data_AF-A0A8T1R0G0-F1
#
_entry.id   AF-A0A8T1R0G0-F1
#
_cell.length_a   1.000
_cell.length_b   1.000
_cell.length_c   1.000
_cell.angle_alpha   90.00
_cell.angle_beta   90.00
_cell.angle_gamma   90.00
#
_symmetry.space_group_name_H-M   'P 1'
#
loop_
_entity.id
_entity.type
_entity.pdbx_description
1 polymer ?
#
loop_
_entity_poly.entity_id
_entity_poly.type
_entity_poly.pdbx_seq_one_letter_code
_entity_poly.pdbx_strand_id
1 'polypeptide(L)' 'MRFFEAVLILFLVFLSFHSGESYTKICRDSNVPKELSSPCKLPQCNQHCAGLHPKGWGNCGDNACRCSYLCDNK' A
#
# COMPACT_ATOMS: atom_id res chain seq x y z
N MET A 1 -21.08 -0.20 43.86
CA MET A 1 -20.07 0.37 42.94
C MET A 1 -19.34 -0.68 42.09
N ARG A 2 -19.91 -1.88 41.84
CA ARG A 2 -19.26 -2.93 41.01
C ARG A 2 -19.72 -2.96 39.55
N PHE A 3 -20.88 -2.37 39.26
CA PHE A 3 -21.43 -2.28 37.90
C PHE A 3 -20.66 -1.31 37.01
N PHE A 4 -20.13 -0.23 37.58
CA PHE A 4 -19.39 0.78 36.84
C PHE A 4 -18.10 0.22 36.24
N GLU A 5 -17.37 -0.58 37.03
CA GLU A 5 -16.14 -1.29 36.61
C GLU A 5 -16.40 -2.22 35.41
N ALA A 6 -17.50 -2.98 35.45
CA ALA A 6 -17.86 -3.91 34.38
C ALA A 6 -18.18 -3.20 33.06
N VAL A 7 -18.86 -2.05 33.12
CA VAL A 7 -19.17 -1.22 31.94
C VAL A 7 -17.90 -0.61 31.36
N LEU A 8 -16.97 -0.19 32.22
CA LEU A 8 -15.70 0.42 31.80
C LEU A 8 -14.79 -0.59 31.10
N ILE A 9 -14.73 -1.83 31.59
CA ILE A 9 -13.99 -2.93 30.94
C ILE A 9 -14.60 -3.26 29.57
N LEU A 10 -15.93 -3.37 29.48
CA LEU A 10 -16.63 -3.60 28.22
C LEU A 10 -16.36 -2.49 27.19
N PHE A 11 -16.31 -1.24 27.64
CA PHE A 11 -16.03 -0.09 26.78
C PHE A 11 -14.59 -0.09 26.24
N LEU A 12 -13.60 -0.44 27.08
CA LEU A 12 -12.19 -0.56 26.66
C LEU A 12 -11.98 -1.71 25.66
N VAL A 13 -12.69 -2.83 25.84
CA VAL A 13 -12.67 -3.92 24.86
C VAL A 13 -13.26 -3.47 23.54
N PHE A 14 -14.41 -2.77 23.54
CA PHE A 14 -15.04 -2.27 22.33
C PHE A 14 -14.16 -1.28 21.55
N LEU A 15 -13.46 -0.38 22.25
CA LEU A 15 -12.50 0.54 21.63
C LEU A 15 -11.30 -0.18 20.98
N SER A 16 -10.94 -1.37 21.48
CA SER A 16 -9.84 -2.17 20.92
C SER A 16 -10.21 -2.87 19.60
N PHE A 17 -11.51 -3.06 19.30
CA PHE A 17 -11.99 -3.70 18.07
C PHE A 17 -12.17 -2.74 16.89
N HIS A 18 -11.95 -1.43 17.05
CA HIS A 18 -12.04 -0.44 15.96
C HIS A 18 -10.70 -0.06 15.31
N SER A 19 -9.66 -0.86 15.52
CA SER A 19 -8.39 -0.65 14.82
C SER A 19 -8.28 -1.50 13.55
N GLY A 20 -8.67 -0.89 12.43
CA GLY A 20 -7.80 -0.86 11.26
C GLY A 20 -7.85 -2.03 10.28
N GLU A 21 -9.00 -2.30 9.67
CA GLU A 21 -8.99 -2.85 8.31
C GLU A 21 -8.58 -1.75 7.32
N SER A 22 -7.28 -1.48 7.24
CA SER A 22 -6.72 -0.70 6.13
C SER A 22 -6.65 -1.64 4.92
N TYR A 23 -7.74 -1.73 4.15
CA TYR A 23 -7.73 -2.41 2.86
C TYR A 23 -6.84 -1.64 1.87
N THR A 24 -5.52 -1.83 1.96
CA THR A 24 -4.59 -1.31 0.96
C THR A 24 -4.81 -2.03 -0.36
N LYS A 25 -5.42 -1.35 -1.32
CA LYS A 25 -5.58 -1.83 -2.69
C LYS A 25 -4.24 -1.70 -3.43
N ILE A 26 -3.94 -2.64 -4.31
CA ILE A 26 -2.78 -2.52 -5.21
C ILE A 26 -3.23 -1.79 -6.48
N CYS A 27 -2.76 -0.57 -6.65
CA CYS A 27 -2.91 0.22 -7.87
C CYS A 27 -1.70 0.03 -8.79
N ARG A 28 -1.88 0.32 -10.08
CA ARG A 28 -0.80 0.28 -11.09
C ARG A 28 -0.67 1.64 -11.76
N ASP A 29 0.56 2.06 -12.00
CA ASP A 29 0.82 3.25 -12.78
C ASP A 29 0.84 2.90 -14.27
N SER A 30 0.15 3.71 -15.06
CA SER A 30 0.09 3.55 -16.53
C SER A 30 1.10 4.45 -17.24
N ASN A 31 1.71 5.40 -16.53
CA ASN A 31 2.62 6.40 -17.09
C ASN A 31 4.09 6.06 -16.82
N VAL A 32 4.49 4.82 -17.10
CA VAL A 32 5.89 4.42 -16.96
C VAL A 32 6.68 4.83 -18.21
N PRO A 33 7.78 5.59 -18.07
CA PRO A 33 8.64 5.97 -19.19
C PRO A 33 9.10 4.76 -20.01
N LYS A 34 9.02 4.86 -21.34
CA LYS A 34 9.49 3.79 -22.25
C LYS A 34 10.98 3.51 -22.12
N GLU A 35 11.76 4.51 -21.72
CA GLU A 35 13.20 4.39 -21.45
C GLU A 35 13.51 3.39 -20.33
N LEU A 36 12.60 3.20 -19.38
CA LEU A 36 12.72 2.19 -18.33
C LEU A 36 12.29 0.79 -18.78
N SER A 37 11.71 0.67 -19.98
CA SER A 37 11.17 -0.59 -20.50
C SER A 37 12.16 -1.32 -21.41
N SER A 38 13.02 -0.64 -22.18
CA SER A 38 13.91 -1.33 -23.13
C SER A 38 15.36 -0.83 -23.10
N PRO A 39 16.32 -1.60 -22.54
CA PRO A 39 16.13 -2.82 -21.73
C PRO A 39 15.62 -2.51 -20.32
N CYS A 40 14.65 -3.29 -19.83
CA CYS A 40 14.12 -3.09 -18.48
C CYS A 40 15.18 -3.47 -17.42
N LYS A 41 15.63 -2.47 -16.65
CA LYS A 41 16.54 -2.68 -15.52
C LYS A 41 15.74 -2.61 -14.23
N LEU A 42 15.53 -3.76 -13.59
CA LEU A 42 14.72 -3.87 -12.36
C LEU A 42 15.11 -2.85 -11.28
N PRO A 43 16.41 -2.61 -10.97
CA PRO A 43 16.77 -1.61 -9.96
C PRO A 43 16.31 -0.19 -10.33
N GLN A 44 16.47 0.21 -11.60
CA GLN A 44 16.06 1.54 -12.08
C GLN A 44 14.54 1.67 -12.12
N CYS A 45 13.85 0.63 -12.61
CA CYS A 45 12.40 0.54 -12.61
C CYS A 45 11.86 0.68 -11.18
N ASN A 46 12.39 -0.10 -10.24
CA ASN A 46 11.96 -0.07 -8.85
C ASN A 46 12.23 1.28 -8.18
N GLN A 47 13.41 1.87 -8.38
CA GLN A 47 13.75 3.19 -7.86
C GLN A 47 12.81 4.28 -8.40
N HIS A 48 12.49 4.24 -9.69
CA HIS A 48 11.54 5.18 -10.29
C HIS A 48 10.15 5.03 -9.68
N CYS A 49 9.60 3.81 -9.62
CA CYS A 49 8.27 3.56 -9.08
C CYS A 49 8.17 3.90 -7.59
N ALA A 50 9.21 3.63 -6.81
CA ALA A 50 9.29 4.00 -5.39
C ALA A 50 9.39 5.52 -5.18
N GLY A 51 9.89 6.27 -6.17
CA GLY A 51 9.94 7.74 -6.14
C GLY A 51 8.60 8.41 -6.51
N LEU A 52 7.73 7.72 -7.25
CA LEU A 52 6.42 8.25 -7.67
C LEU A 52 5.36 8.13 -6.57
N HIS A 53 5.34 7.00 -5.85
CA HIS A 53 4.29 6.70 -4.87
C HIS A 53 4.88 6.22 -3.55
N PRO A 54 4.29 6.61 -2.40
CA PRO A 54 4.65 6.03 -1.11
C PRO A 54 4.36 4.53 -1.15
N LYS A 55 5.36 3.70 -0.81
CA LYS A 55 5.30 2.23 -0.92
C LYS A 55 5.04 1.74 -2.36
N GLY A 56 5.50 2.48 -3.37
CA GLY A 56 5.56 2.02 -4.76
C GLY A 56 6.72 1.07 -5.00
N TRP A 57 6.54 0.11 -5.92
CA TRP A 57 7.59 -0.79 -6.40
C TRP A 57 7.45 -1.04 -7.90
N GLY A 58 8.57 -1.36 -8.52
CA GLY A 58 8.67 -1.64 -9.95
C GLY A 58 9.02 -3.09 -10.22
N ASN A 59 8.41 -3.69 -11.24
CA ASN A 59 8.79 -5.00 -11.73
C ASN A 59 9.04 -4.98 -13.24
N CYS A 60 9.97 -5.80 -13.71
CA CYS A 60 10.22 -5.99 -15.14
C CYS A 60 9.45 -7.22 -15.62
N GLY A 61 8.56 -7.07 -16.60
CA GLY A 61 7.87 -8.17 -17.27
C GLY A 61 7.76 -7.88 -18.77
N ASP A 62 8.04 -8.86 -19.62
CA ASP A 62 8.00 -8.74 -21.09
C ASP A 62 8.88 -7.59 -21.64
N ASN A 63 10.04 -7.31 -21.03
CA ASN A 63 10.84 -6.10 -21.31
C ASN A 63 10.01 -4.80 -21.19
N ALA A 64 9.20 -4.71 -20.15
CA ALA A 64 8.50 -3.49 -19.77
C ALA A 64 8.58 -3.29 -18.26
N CYS A 65 8.83 -2.04 -17.84
CA CYS A 65 8.75 -1.66 -16.44
C CYS A 65 7.28 -1.46 -16.05
N ARG A 66 6.84 -2.15 -14.99
CA ARG A 66 5.49 -2.08 -14.43
C ARG A 66 5.57 -1.52 -13.02
N CYS A 67 5.02 -0.33 -12.80
CA CYS A 67 4.92 0.27 -11.47
C CYS A 67 3.62 -0.15 -10.78
N SER A 68 3.72 -0.60 -9.53
CA SER A 68 2.59 -0.90 -8.64
C SER A 68 2.78 -0.17 -7.32
N TYR A 69 1.68 0.19 -6.64
CA TYR A 69 1.73 0.89 -5.37
C TYR A 69 0.49 0.59 -4.54
N LEU A 70 0.58 0.81 -3.22
CA LEU A 70 -0.57 0.71 -2.33
C LEU A 70 -1.37 2.03 -2.39
N CYS A 71 -2.65 1.92 -2.70
CA CYS A 71 -3.59 3.03 -2.75
C CYS A 71 -4.77 2.76 -1.80
N ASP A 72 -5.29 3.82 -1.19
CA ASP A 72 -6.56 3.73 -0.46
C ASP A 72 -7.72 3.56 -1.46
N ASN A 73 -8.73 2.78 -1.09
CA ASN A 73 -9.98 2.72 -1.85
C ASN A 73 -10.65 4.10 -1.76
N LYS A 74 -10.53 4.89 -2.82
CA LYS A 74 -11.25 6.16 -2.97
C LYS A 74 -12.62 5.92 -3.60
#